data_AF-A0A5S3SAN6-F1
#
_entry.id   AF-A0A5S3SAN6-F1
#
_cell.length_a   1.000
_cell.length_b   1.000
_cell.length_c   1.000
_cell.angle_alpha   90.00
_cell.angle_beta   90.00
_cell.angle_gamma   90.00
#
_symmetry.space_group_name_H-M   'P 1'
#
loop_
_entity.id
_entity.type
_entity.pdbx_description
1 polymer ?
#
loop_
_entity_poly.entity_id
_entity_poly.type
_entity_poly.pdbx_seq_one_letter_code
_entity_poly.pdbx_strand_id
1 'polypeptide(L)'
;MKIQSFLIGVVISLTLSSAVFAKVDGEMKTVIIGPPKPPRPPVDCAYIKDPILDPLQYISLMQTPDPIYIGGERYILNKENFTPIFTTVVYTCPGLEPLVVRKYTGFEISLPVYNDFGQPIFFDIAGRTDRHMNLTVSCGTFSASDSGDKFYISQSVVTNGSCNTLSMKFDFTATAIQPRALDLSLSISEEL
;
A
#
# COMPACT_ATOMS: atom_id res chain seq x y z
N MET A 1 66.86 25.94 -17.48
CA MET A 1 66.86 25.24 -18.79
C MET A 1 66.50 23.79 -18.52
N LYS A 2 65.45 23.15 -19.04
CA LYS A 2 64.60 23.35 -20.21
C LYS A 2 63.15 22.99 -19.87
N ILE A 3 62.23 23.67 -20.54
CA ILE A 3 60.78 23.47 -20.60
C ILE A 3 60.46 22.34 -21.60
N GLN A 4 59.39 21.57 -21.37
CA GLN A 4 58.38 21.12 -22.35
C GLN A 4 57.49 20.01 -21.75
N SER A 5 56.23 19.80 -22.07
CA SER A 5 55.06 20.62 -22.44
C SER A 5 53.94 19.58 -22.63
N PHE A 6 52.81 19.76 -21.95
CA PHE A 6 51.59 18.94 -22.05
C PHE A 6 50.98 19.03 -23.45
N LEU A 7 50.54 17.90 -24.03
CA LEU A 7 49.65 17.88 -25.19
C LEU A 7 48.56 16.82 -25.00
N ILE A 8 47.32 17.32 -25.00
CA ILE A 8 46.05 16.62 -24.85
C ILE A 8 45.69 15.96 -26.19
N GLY A 9 45.39 14.65 -26.16
CA GLY A 9 44.89 13.91 -27.31
C GLY A 9 43.40 14.19 -27.55
N VAL A 10 43.08 14.82 -28.67
CA VAL A 10 41.70 14.93 -29.20
C VAL A 10 41.50 13.77 -30.17
N VAL A 11 40.59 12.85 -29.81
CA VAL A 11 40.18 11.73 -30.67
C VAL A 11 39.17 12.24 -31.70
N ILE A 12 39.50 12.05 -32.96
CA ILE A 12 38.70 12.36 -34.15
C ILE A 12 37.59 11.32 -34.27
N SER A 13 36.33 11.75 -34.39
CA SER A 13 35.24 10.90 -34.87
C SER A 13 34.64 11.51 -36.13
N LEU A 14 35.17 11.12 -37.29
CA LEU A 14 34.63 11.44 -38.61
C LEU A 14 33.35 10.62 -38.83
N THR A 15 32.20 11.27 -38.81
CA THR A 15 30.92 10.68 -39.19
C THR A 15 30.84 10.60 -40.71
N LEU A 16 30.81 9.37 -41.26
CA LEU A 16 30.49 9.16 -42.67
C LEU A 16 29.01 9.52 -42.93
N SER A 17 28.77 10.66 -43.56
CA SER A 17 27.49 10.96 -44.19
C SER A 17 27.48 10.35 -45.59
N SER A 18 26.59 9.39 -45.83
CA SER A 18 26.40 8.83 -47.18
C SER A 18 25.43 9.70 -47.95
N ALA A 19 25.92 10.41 -48.97
CA ALA A 19 25.06 11.09 -49.94
C ALA A 19 24.62 10.09 -51.02
N VAL A 20 23.31 9.92 -51.21
CA VAL A 20 22.76 9.17 -52.34
C VAL A 20 22.23 10.17 -53.35
N PHE A 21 22.75 10.13 -54.58
CA PHE A 21 22.23 10.90 -55.70
C PHE A 21 21.05 10.16 -56.32
N ALA A 22 19.84 10.71 -56.20
CA ALA A 22 18.69 10.28 -56.98
C ALA A 22 18.39 11.34 -58.05
N LYS A 23 18.20 10.90 -59.29
CA LYS A 23 17.89 11.75 -60.44
C LYS A 23 16.36 11.92 -60.52
N VAL A 24 15.85 13.10 -60.19
CA VAL A 24 14.45 13.49 -60.45
C VAL A 24 14.50 14.81 -61.23
N ASP A 25 14.01 14.76 -62.47
CA ASP A 25 13.68 15.89 -63.35
C ASP A 25 14.73 17.00 -63.51
N GLY A 26 15.97 16.61 -63.83
CA GLY A 26 16.93 17.50 -64.52
C GLY A 26 17.52 18.66 -63.70
N GLU A 27 17.17 18.81 -62.43
CA GLU A 27 17.79 19.79 -61.51
C GLU A 27 18.31 19.09 -60.25
N MET A 28 19.61 19.22 -59.99
CA MET A 28 20.31 18.54 -58.89
C MET A 28 20.01 19.26 -57.57
N LYS A 29 18.94 18.87 -56.87
CA LYS A 29 18.66 19.33 -55.50
C LYS A 29 19.10 18.31 -54.46
N THR A 30 19.98 18.75 -53.56
CA THR A 30 20.42 17.97 -52.40
C THR A 30 19.26 17.83 -51.41
N VAL A 31 18.63 16.66 -51.35
CA VAL A 31 17.66 16.33 -50.30
C VAL A 31 18.44 15.77 -49.11
N ILE A 32 18.55 16.55 -48.04
CA ILE A 32 19.08 16.06 -46.76
C ILE A 32 17.96 15.25 -46.10
N ILE A 33 17.96 13.94 -46.31
CA ILE A 33 17.11 13.02 -45.57
C ILE A 33 17.73 12.89 -44.18
N GLY A 34 17.19 13.64 -43.22
CA GLY A 34 17.52 13.45 -41.81
C GLY A 34 17.21 12.02 -41.37
N PRO A 35 17.84 11.52 -40.29
CA PRO A 35 17.61 10.16 -39.82
C PRO A 35 16.11 9.92 -39.59
N PRO A 36 15.58 8.73 -39.95
CA PRO A 36 14.19 8.40 -39.66
C PRO A 36 13.95 8.58 -38.16
N LYS A 37 12.99 9.44 -37.82
CA LYS A 37 12.57 9.67 -36.43
C LYS A 37 12.15 8.30 -35.88
N PRO A 38 12.71 7.84 -34.74
CA PRO A 38 12.36 6.53 -34.21
C PRO A 38 10.84 6.47 -34.01
N PRO A 39 10.18 5.36 -34.37
CA PRO A 39 8.77 5.19 -34.09
C PRO A 39 8.58 5.40 -32.59
N ARG A 40 7.72 6.36 -32.21
CA ARG A 40 7.33 6.48 -30.80
C ARG A 40 6.75 5.13 -30.39
N PRO A 41 7.12 4.59 -29.23
CA PRO A 41 6.42 3.42 -28.72
C PRO A 41 4.92 3.78 -28.66
N PRO A 42 4.02 2.87 -29.07
CA PRO A 42 2.60 3.10 -28.88
C PRO A 42 2.38 3.38 -27.40
N VAL A 43 1.73 4.50 -27.09
CA VAL A 43 1.34 4.82 -25.72
C VAL A 43 0.28 3.79 -25.36
N ASP A 44 0.71 2.73 -24.69
CA ASP A 44 -0.20 1.71 -24.21
C ASP A 44 -0.92 2.28 -22.99
N CYS A 45 -1.98 3.07 -23.22
CA CYS A 45 -2.87 3.46 -22.14
C CYS A 45 -4.30 3.21 -22.58
N ALA A 46 -4.82 2.06 -22.15
CA ALA A 46 -6.21 1.69 -22.30
C ALA A 46 -6.81 1.47 -20.91
N TYR A 47 -7.95 2.10 -20.63
CA TYR A 47 -8.79 1.75 -19.49
C TYR A 47 -9.77 0.65 -19.89
N ILE A 48 -9.31 -0.60 -19.89
CA ILE A 48 -10.19 -1.75 -20.13
C ILE A 48 -10.79 -2.18 -18.79
N LYS A 49 -11.87 -1.47 -18.42
CA LYS A 49 -12.85 -1.69 -17.34
C LYS A 49 -12.27 -1.98 -15.94
N ASP A 50 -12.27 -0.97 -15.07
CA ASP A 50 -12.23 -1.21 -13.62
C ASP A 50 -13.63 -1.60 -13.12
N PRO A 51 -13.79 -2.63 -12.27
CA PRO A 51 -15.07 -2.89 -11.64
C PRO A 51 -15.48 -1.67 -10.80
N ILE A 52 -16.68 -1.16 -11.08
CA ILE A 52 -17.39 -0.26 -10.18
C ILE A 52 -17.61 -1.07 -8.90
N LEU A 53 -16.87 -0.77 -7.84
CA LEU A 53 -17.31 -1.12 -6.49
C LEU A 53 -18.46 -0.17 -6.17
N ASP A 54 -19.68 -0.62 -6.46
CA ASP A 54 -20.90 0.09 -6.10
C ASP A 54 -20.88 0.34 -4.58
N PRO A 55 -20.86 1.61 -4.13
CA PRO A 55 -20.81 1.92 -2.70
C PRO A 55 -22.03 1.43 -1.93
N LEU A 56 -23.14 1.13 -2.60
CA LEU A 56 -24.42 0.85 -1.97
C LEU A 56 -24.63 -0.62 -1.57
N GLN A 57 -23.69 -1.52 -1.89
CA GLN A 57 -23.87 -2.95 -1.61
C GLN A 57 -23.28 -3.42 -0.27
N TYR A 58 -22.74 -2.52 0.54
CA TYR A 58 -22.24 -2.87 1.88
C TYR A 58 -23.04 -2.16 2.97
N ILE A 59 -24.35 -2.46 3.04
CA ILE A 59 -25.02 -2.44 4.34
C ILE A 59 -24.48 -3.68 5.08
N SER A 60 -23.25 -3.57 5.59
CA SER A 60 -22.86 -4.45 6.68
C SER A 60 -23.84 -4.07 7.79
N LEU A 61 -24.71 -5.01 8.15
CA LEU A 61 -25.20 -5.04 9.52
C LEU A 61 -23.93 -5.15 10.35
N MET A 62 -23.38 -4.02 10.77
CA MET A 62 -22.22 -3.99 11.66
C MET A 62 -22.69 -4.67 12.91
N GLN A 63 -22.33 -5.93 13.04
CA GLN A 63 -22.53 -6.68 14.25
C GLN A 63 -21.60 -6.02 15.24
N THR A 64 -22.15 -5.17 16.11
CA THR A 64 -21.41 -4.53 17.18
C THR A 64 -20.74 -5.66 17.96
N PRO A 65 -19.41 -5.77 17.89
CA PRO A 65 -18.71 -6.85 18.55
C PRO A 65 -18.89 -6.70 20.05
N ASP A 66 -18.90 -7.83 20.75
CA ASP A 66 -19.04 -7.81 22.20
C ASP A 66 -17.92 -6.97 22.84
N PRO A 67 -18.22 -6.28 23.95
CA PRO A 67 -17.20 -5.58 24.72
C PRO A 67 -16.13 -6.54 25.22
N ILE A 68 -14.92 -6.01 25.43
CA ILE A 68 -13.80 -6.74 26.01
C ILE A 68 -13.80 -6.54 27.53
N TYR A 69 -13.75 -7.63 28.28
CA TYR A 69 -13.58 -7.61 29.73
C TYR A 69 -12.16 -8.06 30.08
N ILE A 70 -11.48 -7.27 30.91
CA ILE A 70 -10.22 -7.70 31.52
C ILE A 70 -10.55 -8.79 32.54
N GLY A 71 -10.00 -9.98 32.32
CA GLY A 71 -10.31 -11.18 33.10
C GLY A 71 -9.81 -12.50 32.52
N GLY A 72 -9.11 -12.48 31.37
CA GLY A 72 -8.56 -13.66 30.72
C GLY A 72 -9.52 -14.40 29.78
N GLU A 73 -10.67 -13.79 29.47
CA GLU A 73 -11.55 -14.30 28.43
C GLU A 73 -10.90 -14.21 27.04
N ARG A 74 -11.13 -15.22 26.20
CA ARG A 74 -10.61 -15.26 24.83
C ARG A 74 -11.70 -14.81 23.85
N TYR A 75 -11.43 -13.69 23.17
CA TYR A 75 -12.26 -13.13 22.12
C TYR A 75 -11.73 -13.54 20.76
N ILE A 76 -12.63 -14.02 19.89
CA ILE A 76 -12.29 -14.38 18.52
C ILE A 76 -12.86 -13.31 17.60
N LEU A 77 -11.97 -12.64 16.86
CA LEU A 77 -12.31 -11.60 15.91
C LEU A 77 -11.99 -12.09 14.50
N ASN A 78 -12.97 -12.02 13.62
CA ASN A 78 -12.81 -12.31 12.20
C ASN A 78 -12.95 -11.04 11.37
N LYS A 79 -12.67 -11.13 10.07
CA LYS A 79 -12.80 -10.04 9.10
C LYS A 79 -14.15 -9.29 9.20
N GLU A 80 -15.24 -10.01 9.44
CA GLU A 80 -16.59 -9.46 9.50
C GLU A 80 -16.81 -8.53 10.70
N ASN A 81 -15.97 -8.63 11.75
CA ASN A 81 -15.99 -7.70 12.88
C ASN A 81 -15.32 -6.34 12.59
N PHE A 82 -14.59 -6.21 11.47
CA PHE A 82 -13.83 -5.01 11.14
C PHE A 82 -14.51 -4.15 10.08
N THR A 83 -14.27 -2.85 10.18
CA THR A 83 -14.61 -1.88 9.14
C THR A 83 -13.49 -1.82 8.09
N PRO A 84 -13.79 -2.01 6.79
CA PRO A 84 -12.78 -1.87 5.76
C PRO A 84 -12.38 -0.40 5.52
N ILE A 85 -11.07 -0.16 5.36
CA ILE A 85 -10.49 1.14 5.01
C ILE A 85 -10.25 1.18 3.51
N PHE A 86 -10.59 2.32 2.90
CA PHE A 86 -10.43 2.56 1.47
C PHE A 86 -9.52 3.75 1.19
N THR A 87 -8.81 3.69 0.06
CA THR A 87 -8.14 4.84 -0.55
C THR A 87 -8.65 5.07 -1.97
N THR A 88 -8.50 6.29 -2.46
CA THR A 88 -8.82 6.67 -3.83
C THR A 88 -7.54 6.75 -4.65
N VAL A 89 -7.48 6.02 -5.76
CA VAL A 89 -6.38 6.06 -6.71
C VAL A 89 -6.87 6.68 -8.00
N VAL A 90 -6.13 7.67 -8.50
CA VAL A 90 -6.42 8.35 -9.77
C VAL A 90 -5.43 7.86 -10.82
N TYR A 91 -5.96 7.34 -11.91
CA TYR A 91 -5.20 6.99 -13.08
C TYR A 91 -5.35 8.06 -14.14
N THR A 92 -4.27 8.41 -14.82
CA THR A 92 -4.27 9.35 -15.94
C THR A 92 -3.71 8.70 -17.20
N CYS A 93 -4.39 8.90 -18.33
CA CYS A 93 -3.96 8.46 -19.66
C CYS A 93 -4.11 9.65 -20.61
N PRO A 94 -3.08 9.97 -21.42
CA PRO A 94 -3.17 11.07 -22.39
C PRO A 94 -4.39 10.96 -23.30
N GLY A 95 -5.21 12.01 -23.34
CA GLY A 95 -6.41 12.07 -24.19
C GLY A 95 -7.66 11.40 -23.62
N LEU A 96 -7.60 10.86 -22.39
CA LEU A 96 -8.75 10.33 -21.65
C LEU A 96 -8.96 11.11 -20.35
N GLU A 97 -10.21 11.15 -19.89
CA GLU A 97 -10.55 11.69 -18.57
C GLU A 97 -9.92 10.83 -17.46
N PRO A 98 -9.48 11.42 -16.33
CA PRO A 98 -8.91 10.67 -15.22
C PRO A 98 -9.89 9.63 -14.66
N LEU A 99 -9.40 8.40 -14.48
CA LEU A 99 -10.18 7.32 -13.88
C LEU A 99 -9.92 7.25 -12.38
N VAL A 100 -10.99 7.35 -11.60
CA VAL A 100 -10.95 7.37 -10.13
C VAL A 100 -11.46 6.05 -9.58
N VAL A 101 -10.61 5.31 -8.87
CA VAL A 101 -10.91 3.96 -8.36
C VAL A 101 -10.74 3.92 -6.86
N ARG A 102 -11.68 3.29 -6.15
CA ARG A 102 -11.55 2.98 -4.72
C ARG A 102 -10.85 1.64 -4.54
N LYS A 103 -9.85 1.60 -3.68
CA LYS A 103 -9.10 0.38 -3.33
C LYS A 103 -9.11 0.14 -1.84
N TYR A 104 -9.13 -1.12 -1.44
CA TYR A 104 -8.98 -1.54 -0.05
C TYR A 104 -7.53 -1.32 0.39
N THR A 105 -7.35 -0.74 1.57
CA THR A 105 -6.02 -0.48 2.17
C THR A 105 -5.88 -0.99 3.59
N GLY A 106 -6.98 -1.38 4.24
CA GLY A 106 -6.91 -1.81 5.61
C GLY A 106 -8.23 -2.28 6.20
N PHE A 107 -8.17 -2.60 7.49
CA PHE A 107 -9.29 -2.92 8.35
C PHE A 107 -9.10 -2.22 9.69
N GLU A 108 -10.18 -1.77 10.32
CA GLU A 108 -10.14 -1.21 11.66
C GLU A 108 -11.32 -1.65 12.51
N ILE A 109 -11.08 -1.75 13.81
CA ILE A 109 -12.10 -2.04 14.82
C ILE A 109 -11.78 -1.21 16.07
N SER A 110 -12.84 -0.82 16.77
CA SER A 110 -12.77 -0.16 18.06
C SER A 110 -13.75 -0.84 19.00
N LEU A 111 -13.24 -1.35 20.11
CA LEU A 111 -14.02 -2.13 21.09
C LEU A 111 -13.98 -1.44 22.46
N PRO A 112 -15.12 -1.29 23.14
CA PRO A 112 -15.12 -0.87 24.54
C PRO A 112 -14.41 -1.91 25.41
N VAL A 113 -13.64 -1.43 26.39
CA VAL A 113 -12.93 -2.27 27.37
C VAL A 113 -13.43 -1.94 28.77
N TYR A 114 -13.69 -2.98 29.55
CA TYR A 114 -14.11 -2.89 30.95
C TYR A 114 -13.12 -3.57 31.88
N ASN A 115 -13.19 -3.19 33.17
CA ASN A 115 -12.38 -3.70 34.28
C ASN A 115 -10.90 -3.29 34.27
N ASP A 116 -10.55 -2.14 33.68
CA ASP A 116 -9.24 -1.51 33.94
C ASP A 116 -9.34 -0.66 35.21
N PHE A 117 -8.91 -1.23 36.34
CA PHE A 117 -8.83 -0.54 37.62
C PHE A 117 -7.41 -0.01 37.91
N GLY A 118 -6.52 0.00 36.91
CA GLY A 118 -5.12 0.39 37.05
C GLY A 118 -4.18 -0.72 37.53
N GLN A 119 -4.65 -1.96 37.55
CA GLN A 119 -3.81 -3.13 37.80
C GLN A 119 -2.83 -3.39 36.63
N PRO A 120 -1.74 -4.12 36.87
CA PRO A 120 -0.96 -4.73 35.80
C PRO A 120 -1.83 -5.66 34.94
N ILE A 121 -1.79 -5.46 33.63
CA ILE A 121 -2.55 -6.25 32.66
C ILE A 121 -1.63 -6.83 31.61
N PHE A 122 -2.00 -8.00 31.11
CA PHE A 122 -1.30 -8.74 30.07
C PHE A 122 -2.19 -8.85 28.83
N PHE A 123 -1.64 -8.41 27.69
CA PHE A 123 -2.25 -8.54 26.37
C PHE A 123 -1.68 -9.76 25.66
N ASP A 124 -2.55 -10.67 25.23
CA ASP A 124 -2.22 -11.80 24.34
C ASP A 124 -3.05 -11.70 23.07
N ILE A 125 -2.39 -11.39 21.95
CA ILE A 125 -2.99 -11.20 20.64
C ILE A 125 -2.26 -12.09 19.65
N ALA A 126 -2.99 -12.99 19.02
CA ALA A 126 -2.44 -13.89 18.02
C ALA A 126 -3.40 -14.03 16.85
N GLY A 127 -2.90 -14.18 15.64
CA GLY A 127 -3.78 -14.37 14.50
C GLY A 127 -3.09 -14.63 13.18
N ARG A 128 -3.90 -14.71 12.13
CA ARG A 128 -3.46 -14.98 10.76
C ARG A 128 -4.33 -14.27 9.74
N THR A 129 -3.71 -13.92 8.62
CA THR A 129 -4.38 -13.35 7.44
C THR A 129 -3.97 -14.11 6.18
N ASP A 130 -4.71 -13.95 5.09
CA ASP A 130 -4.36 -14.51 3.78
C ASP A 130 -3.42 -13.62 2.95
N ARG A 131 -2.93 -12.52 3.54
CA ARG A 131 -2.04 -11.55 2.92
C ARG A 131 -1.15 -10.88 3.97
N HIS A 132 0.04 -10.44 3.58
CA HIS A 132 0.89 -9.61 4.41
C HIS A 132 0.22 -8.28 4.78
N MET A 133 0.14 -7.97 6.08
CA MET A 133 -0.41 -6.73 6.63
C MET A 133 0.44 -6.24 7.82
N ASN A 134 0.25 -4.99 8.20
CA ASN A 134 0.77 -4.41 9.43
C ASN A 134 -0.37 -4.27 10.43
N LEU A 135 -0.28 -4.93 11.57
CA LEU A 135 -1.19 -4.80 12.70
C LEU A 135 -0.67 -3.73 13.66
N THR A 136 -1.50 -2.76 14.01
CA THR A 136 -1.28 -1.82 15.12
C THR A 136 -2.42 -1.98 16.12
N VAL A 137 -2.06 -2.09 17.40
CA VAL A 137 -3.03 -2.20 18.50
C VAL A 137 -2.74 -1.12 19.53
N SER A 138 -3.78 -0.51 20.09
CA SER A 138 -3.67 0.43 21.19
C SER A 138 -4.83 0.34 22.18
N CYS A 139 -4.55 0.60 23.45
CA CYS A 139 -5.56 0.75 24.50
C CYS A 139 -5.03 1.59 25.66
N GLY A 140 -5.51 2.83 25.81
CA GLY A 140 -4.96 3.74 26.82
C GLY A 140 -3.47 4.00 26.58
N THR A 141 -2.61 3.71 27.57
CA THR A 141 -1.14 3.81 27.44
C THR A 141 -0.49 2.62 26.72
N PHE A 142 -1.23 1.53 26.48
CA PHE A 142 -0.74 0.40 25.71
C PHE A 142 -0.71 0.72 24.22
N SER A 143 0.40 0.38 23.56
CA SER A 143 0.51 0.36 22.10
C SER A 143 1.52 -0.69 21.64
N ALA A 144 1.18 -1.45 20.62
CA ALA A 144 2.04 -2.46 20.03
C ALA A 144 1.77 -2.60 18.53
N SER A 145 2.73 -3.16 17.80
CA SER A 145 2.57 -3.44 16.37
C SER A 145 3.31 -4.71 15.97
N ASP A 146 2.80 -5.40 14.96
CA ASP A 146 3.42 -6.55 14.32
C ASP A 146 3.13 -6.55 12.81
N SER A 147 3.87 -7.31 12.01
CA SER A 147 3.71 -7.35 10.56
C SER A 147 3.96 -8.73 9.99
N GLY A 148 3.15 -9.14 9.03
CA GLY A 148 3.27 -10.44 8.39
C GLY A 148 1.93 -10.96 7.91
N ASP A 149 1.87 -12.27 7.65
CA ASP A 149 0.62 -13.02 7.49
C ASP A 149 0.21 -13.75 8.78
N LYS A 150 1.04 -13.67 9.82
CA LYS A 150 0.83 -14.18 11.18
C LYS A 150 1.21 -13.10 12.16
N PHE A 151 0.45 -12.98 13.23
CA PHE A 151 0.64 -11.95 14.25
C PHE A 151 0.77 -12.58 15.62
N TYR A 152 1.68 -12.05 16.43
CA TYR A 152 1.84 -12.41 17.84
C TYR A 152 2.32 -11.21 18.66
N ILE A 153 1.44 -10.67 19.50
CA ILE A 153 1.73 -9.61 20.47
C ILE A 153 1.41 -10.15 21.85
N SER A 154 2.42 -10.21 22.72
CA SER A 154 2.32 -10.75 24.07
C SER A 154 3.07 -9.81 25.01
N GLN A 155 2.37 -8.95 25.75
CA GLN A 155 2.99 -7.87 26.51
C GLN A 155 2.22 -7.50 27.78
N SER A 156 2.97 -7.31 28.87
CA SER A 156 2.47 -6.73 30.12
C SER A 156 2.62 -5.20 30.14
N VAL A 157 1.63 -4.51 30.72
CA VAL A 157 1.65 -3.06 30.90
C VAL A 157 0.73 -2.65 32.06
N VAL A 158 1.04 -1.51 32.69
CA VAL A 158 0.13 -0.87 33.66
C VAL A 158 -0.53 0.31 32.97
N THR A 159 -1.83 0.24 32.74
CA THR A 159 -2.60 1.28 32.03
C THR A 159 -3.15 2.36 32.95
N ASN A 160 -3.08 2.18 34.28
CA ASN A 160 -3.60 3.12 35.28
C ASN A 160 -5.08 3.51 35.04
N GLY A 161 -5.93 2.59 34.57
CA GLY A 161 -7.35 2.88 34.30
C GLY A 161 -7.61 3.57 32.95
N SER A 162 -6.60 3.70 32.08
CA SER A 162 -6.74 4.41 30.80
C SER A 162 -7.26 3.53 29.65
N CYS A 163 -7.22 2.21 29.77
CA CYS A 163 -7.64 1.28 28.74
C CYS A 163 -9.17 1.09 28.75
N ASN A 164 -9.86 2.07 28.16
CA ASN A 164 -11.33 2.08 28.03
C ASN A 164 -11.80 1.69 26.62
N THR A 165 -10.89 1.70 25.65
CA THR A 165 -11.19 1.42 24.24
C THR A 165 -9.97 0.79 23.59
N LEU A 166 -10.13 -0.43 23.11
CA LEU A 166 -9.14 -1.16 22.34
C LEU A 166 -9.34 -0.84 20.86
N SER A 167 -8.30 -0.32 20.23
CA SER A 167 -8.28 -0.04 18.79
C SER A 167 -7.31 -0.98 18.11
N MET A 168 -7.75 -1.64 17.04
CA MET A 168 -6.87 -2.41 16.17
C MET A 168 -7.01 -1.94 14.74
N LYS A 169 -5.88 -1.86 14.05
CA LYS A 169 -5.80 -1.47 12.66
C LYS A 169 -4.87 -2.40 11.90
N PHE A 170 -5.36 -2.90 10.77
CA PHE A 170 -4.56 -3.60 9.77
C PHE A 170 -4.35 -2.69 8.57
N ASP A 171 -3.11 -2.52 8.15
CA ASP A 171 -2.76 -1.77 6.95
C ASP A 171 -2.08 -2.70 5.92
N PHE A 172 -2.42 -2.56 4.64
CA PHE A 172 -1.81 -3.31 3.56
C PHE A 172 -1.77 -2.51 2.24
N THR A 173 -0.93 -2.96 1.31
CA THR A 173 -0.82 -2.34 -0.02
C THR A 173 -2.16 -2.30 -0.73
N ALA A 174 -2.54 -1.15 -1.31
CA ALA A 174 -3.84 -0.94 -1.93
C ALA A 174 -4.22 -2.03 -2.97
N THR A 175 -5.41 -2.60 -2.83
CA THR A 175 -5.90 -3.69 -3.69
C THR A 175 -7.33 -3.45 -4.18
N ALA A 176 -7.69 -4.08 -5.31
CA ALA A 176 -9.08 -4.06 -5.80
C ALA A 176 -9.99 -5.08 -5.09
N ILE A 177 -9.42 -6.09 -4.43
CA ILE A 177 -10.16 -7.22 -3.84
C ILE A 177 -9.81 -7.32 -2.36
N GLN A 178 -10.83 -7.30 -1.51
CA GLN A 178 -10.66 -7.45 -0.07
C GLN A 178 -9.95 -8.78 0.28
N PRO A 179 -9.04 -8.80 1.27
CA PRO A 179 -8.50 -10.02 1.85
C PRO A 179 -9.60 -11.02 2.23
N ARG A 180 -9.40 -12.31 1.95
CA ARG A 180 -10.47 -13.31 2.14
C ARG A 180 -10.60 -13.73 3.58
N ALA A 181 -9.47 -13.83 4.30
CA ALA A 181 -9.41 -14.30 5.66
C ALA A 181 -8.59 -13.36 6.56
N LEU A 182 -9.13 -13.13 7.74
CA LEU A 182 -8.50 -12.45 8.88
C LEU A 182 -9.12 -13.09 10.11
N ASP A 183 -8.29 -13.74 10.93
CA ASP A 183 -8.71 -14.42 12.15
C ASP A 183 -7.73 -14.04 13.26
N LEU A 184 -8.26 -13.52 14.37
CA LEU A 184 -7.50 -13.10 15.54
C LEU A 184 -8.13 -13.68 16.79
N SER A 185 -7.28 -14.03 17.74
CA SER A 185 -7.63 -14.22 19.13
C SER A 185 -7.01 -13.13 19.97
N LEU A 186 -7.81 -12.56 20.85
CA LEU A 186 -7.43 -11.58 21.83
C LEU A 186 -7.78 -12.10 23.22
N SER A 187 -6.87 -11.95 24.17
CA SER A 187 -7.15 -12.07 25.60
C SER A 187 -6.49 -10.90 26.32
N ILE A 188 -7.21 -10.33 27.28
CA ILE A 188 -6.64 -9.37 28.23
C ILE A 188 -6.89 -9.92 29.63
N SER A 189 -5.83 -10.18 30.38
CA SER A 189 -5.90 -10.71 31.73
C SER A 189 -5.16 -9.78 32.70
N GLU A 190 -5.46 -9.93 33.98
CA GLU A 190 -4.57 -9.43 35.02
C GLU A 190 -3.24 -10.18 34.96
N GLU A 191 -2.14 -9.49 35.27
CA GLU A 191 -0.84 -10.13 35.45
C GLU A 191 -0.75 -10.63 36.90
N LEU A 192 -0.60 -11.95 37.07
CA LEU A 192 -0.56 -12.64 38.36
C LEU A 192 0.86 -12.66 38.97
#